data_AF-W6KK62-F1
#
_entry.id   AF-W6KK62-F1
#
_cell.length_a   1.000
_cell.length_b   1.000
_cell.length_c   1.000
_cell.angle_alpha   90.00
_cell.angle_beta   90.00
_cell.angle_gamma   90.00
#
_symmetry.space_group_name_H-M   'P 1'
#
loop_
_entity.id
_entity.type
_entity.pdbx_description
1 polymer ?
#
loop_
_entity_poly.entity_id
_entity_poly.type
_entity_poly.pdbx_seq_one_letter_code
_entity_poly.pdbx_strand_id
1 'polypeptide(L)'
;MHRVTLQARCCAIRADTTALRGWISGIIDSTSLVSPPLRKLRYQSISSNFTTIKQIYTAKMSEQCNKYLADTWNRDKVMAIVQFAPMMLAGPVKALTGSEELSKAFFNLSNMADAYRAVTRLSLLLRAVSKENLTALAKPQGDAYLERSDQLTHFFHVLFCLFENTTTLAKHGALCTQLRSFGQYATVCWFYTLLLGVVRQIYVLTHSKTSKKERNQLLVTLLKLGCFLVFALTCMPKDGLQLLPNAPGAIVPLHKTIALITPKHLQLSDTIRGALGFVASMCDFY
;
A
#
# COMPACT_ATOMS: atom_id res chain seq x y z
N MET A 1 -11.93 26.07 16.62
CA MET A 1 -10.55 26.14 17.16
C MET A 1 -9.48 25.41 16.34
N HIS A 2 -9.80 24.53 15.37
CA HIS A 2 -8.79 23.80 14.57
C HIS A 2 -8.23 24.50 13.31
N ARG A 3 -8.75 25.68 12.92
CA ARG A 3 -8.21 26.43 11.76
C ARG A 3 -7.01 27.32 12.08
N VAL A 4 -6.82 27.71 13.34
CA VAL A 4 -5.74 28.65 13.73
C VAL A 4 -4.37 27.94 13.84
N THR A 5 -4.36 26.64 14.15
CA THR A 5 -3.13 25.85 14.35
C THR A 5 -2.42 25.47 13.04
N LEU A 6 -3.14 25.38 11.92
CA LEU A 6 -2.54 25.09 10.60
C LEU A 6 -1.88 26.32 9.98
N GLN A 7 -2.45 27.51 10.20
CA GLN A 7 -1.91 28.78 9.68
C GLN A 7 -0.61 29.17 10.42
N ALA A 8 -0.50 28.85 11.72
CA ALA A 8 0.73 29.04 12.49
C ALA A 8 1.89 28.14 12.02
N ARG A 9 1.61 26.90 11.58
CA ARG A 9 2.66 25.98 11.05
C ARG A 9 3.15 26.37 9.66
N CYS A 10 2.30 26.93 8.80
CA CYS A 10 2.74 27.48 7.51
C CYS A 10 3.56 28.77 7.65
N CYS A 11 3.28 29.60 8.67
CA CYS A 11 4.11 30.78 8.95
C CYS A 11 5.49 30.42 9.51
N ALA A 12 5.61 29.38 10.33
CA ALA A 12 6.90 28.93 10.87
C ALA A 12 7.86 28.42 9.77
N ILE A 13 7.36 27.65 8.80
CA ILE A 13 8.17 27.16 7.66
C ILE A 13 8.59 28.32 6.74
N ARG A 14 7.74 29.33 6.58
CA ARG A 14 8.05 30.52 5.75
C ARG A 14 9.06 31.45 6.43
N ALA A 15 9.02 31.58 7.76
CA ALA A 15 9.99 32.32 8.55
C ALA A 15 11.40 31.69 8.47
N ASP A 16 11.49 30.36 8.51
CA ASP A 16 12.76 29.62 8.44
C ASP A 16 13.47 29.80 7.08
N THR A 17 12.70 29.82 5.98
CA THR A 17 13.25 30.12 4.64
C THR A 17 13.70 31.58 4.48
N THR A 18 13.16 32.51 5.26
CA THR A 18 13.51 33.94 5.20
C THR A 18 14.76 34.21 6.04
N ALA A 19 14.88 33.54 7.20
CA ALA A 19 16.11 33.55 8.01
C ALA A 19 17.29 32.93 7.24
N LEU A 20 17.07 31.83 6.51
CA LEU A 20 18.09 31.21 5.66
C LEU A 20 18.53 32.14 4.51
N ARG A 21 17.58 32.87 3.89
CA ARG A 21 17.89 33.89 2.87
C ARG A 21 18.67 35.08 3.43
N GLY A 22 18.32 35.54 4.64
CA GLY A 22 19.06 36.59 5.35
C GLY A 22 20.49 36.19 5.68
N TRP A 23 20.69 34.93 6.11
CA TRP A 23 22.02 34.38 6.40
C TRP A 23 22.89 34.24 5.14
N ILE A 24 22.28 33.80 4.02
CA ILE A 24 22.97 33.73 2.72
C ILE A 24 23.33 35.13 2.20
N SER A 25 22.46 36.14 2.39
CA SER A 25 22.76 37.52 1.99
C SER A 25 23.88 38.14 2.82
N GLY A 26 23.94 37.88 4.14
CA GLY A 26 25.01 38.36 5.01
C GLY A 26 26.39 37.74 4.71
N ILE A 27 26.42 36.51 4.20
CA ILE A 27 27.65 35.86 3.72
C ILE A 27 28.11 36.45 2.37
N ILE A 28 27.19 36.95 1.54
CA ILE A 28 27.52 37.57 0.26
C ILE A 28 28.09 38.99 0.47
N ASP A 29 27.54 39.78 1.38
CA ASP A 29 27.98 41.17 1.61
C ASP A 29 29.34 41.28 2.33
N SER A 30 29.75 40.25 3.07
CA SER A 30 31.08 40.19 3.71
C SER A 30 32.23 39.83 2.75
N THR A 31 31.93 39.60 1.46
CA THR A 31 32.94 39.23 0.42
C THR A 31 33.36 40.38 -0.51
N SER A 32 33.00 41.62 -0.18
CA SER A 32 33.35 42.82 -0.95
C SER A 32 34.86 43.16 -0.97
N LEU A 33 35.70 42.46 -0.19
CA LEU A 33 37.15 42.69 -0.11
C LEU A 33 38.03 41.70 -0.89
N VAL A 34 37.46 40.81 -1.72
CA VAL A 34 38.25 39.82 -2.48
C VAL A 34 38.23 40.08 -3.99
N SER A 35 39.43 40.13 -4.57
CA SER A 35 39.74 40.44 -5.96
C SER A 35 39.09 39.46 -6.98
N PRO A 36 38.82 39.92 -8.22
CA PRO A 36 37.94 39.25 -9.19
C PRO A 36 38.25 37.78 -9.53
N PRO A 37 39.52 37.34 -9.67
CA PRO A 37 39.79 35.95 -10.08
C PRO A 37 39.54 34.92 -8.97
N LEU A 38 39.68 35.30 -7.70
CA LEU A 38 39.42 34.44 -6.54
C LEU A 38 37.92 34.23 -6.29
N ARG A 39 37.08 35.19 -6.71
CA ARG A 39 35.62 35.13 -6.57
C ARG A 39 35.01 34.01 -7.43
N LYS A 40 35.55 33.78 -8.64
CA LYS A 40 35.08 32.76 -9.60
C LYS A 40 35.39 31.33 -9.13
N LEU A 41 36.59 31.10 -8.57
CA LEU A 41 37.02 29.81 -8.02
C LEU A 41 36.26 29.44 -6.73
N ARG A 42 35.98 30.42 -5.86
CA ARG A 42 35.16 30.20 -4.65
C ARG A 42 33.70 29.88 -5.01
N TYR A 43 33.12 30.55 -6.00
CA TYR A 43 31.74 30.28 -6.42
C TYR A 43 31.57 28.89 -7.05
N GLN A 44 32.55 28.43 -7.84
CA GLN A 44 32.56 27.07 -8.38
C GLN A 44 32.72 25.99 -7.29
N SER A 45 33.57 26.24 -6.28
CA SER A 45 33.74 25.36 -5.12
C SER A 45 32.50 25.31 -4.21
N ILE A 46 31.82 26.45 -4.02
CA ILE A 46 30.57 26.51 -3.25
C ILE A 46 29.44 25.82 -4.04
N SER A 47 29.32 26.05 -5.35
CA SER A 47 28.34 25.40 -6.21
C SER A 47 28.53 23.88 -6.31
N SER A 48 29.79 23.40 -6.39
CA SER A 48 30.09 21.97 -6.38
C SER A 48 29.77 21.35 -5.02
N ASN A 49 30.12 22.01 -3.92
CA ASN A 49 29.77 21.57 -2.57
C ASN A 49 28.25 21.56 -2.32
N PHE A 50 27.49 22.53 -2.82
CA PHE A 50 26.02 22.49 -2.73
C PHE A 50 25.43 21.34 -3.54
N THR A 51 26.00 21.04 -4.71
CA THR A 51 25.56 19.91 -5.54
C THR A 51 25.85 18.58 -4.85
N THR A 52 27.04 18.43 -4.27
CA THR A 52 27.45 17.27 -3.49
C THR A 52 26.64 17.12 -2.20
N ILE A 53 26.40 18.19 -1.45
CA ILE A 53 25.55 18.19 -0.24
C ILE A 53 24.11 17.83 -0.62
N LYS A 54 23.57 18.40 -1.70
CA LYS A 54 22.24 18.05 -2.21
C LYS A 54 22.17 16.58 -2.62
N GLN A 55 23.21 16.05 -3.28
CA GLN A 55 23.28 14.63 -3.65
C GLN A 55 23.37 13.73 -2.43
N ILE A 56 24.22 14.04 -1.45
CA ILE A 56 24.37 13.28 -0.19
C ILE A 56 23.07 13.33 0.62
N TYR A 57 22.44 14.50 0.74
CA TYR A 57 21.18 14.65 1.46
C TYR A 57 20.05 13.92 0.76
N THR A 58 19.97 14.01 -0.57
CA THR A 58 18.98 13.27 -1.38
C THR A 58 19.21 11.75 -1.28
N ALA A 59 20.46 11.29 -1.30
CA ALA A 59 20.80 9.88 -1.17
C ALA A 59 20.45 9.34 0.22
N LYS A 60 20.81 10.07 1.30
CA LYS A 60 20.53 9.68 2.69
C LYS A 60 19.03 9.74 3.01
N MET A 61 18.31 10.75 2.52
CA MET A 61 16.85 10.80 2.60
C MET A 61 16.19 9.68 1.81
N SER A 62 16.70 9.36 0.62
CA SER A 62 16.21 8.24 -0.19
C SER A 62 16.41 6.90 0.53
N GLU A 63 17.58 6.68 1.14
CA GLU A 63 17.89 5.47 1.90
C GLU A 63 17.00 5.32 3.15
N GLN A 64 16.84 6.39 3.95
CA GLN A 64 15.97 6.39 5.12
C GLN A 64 14.50 6.20 4.73
N CYS A 65 14.06 6.83 3.63
CA CYS A 65 12.73 6.62 3.07
C CYS A 65 12.56 5.16 2.66
N ASN A 66 13.48 4.58 1.89
CA ASN A 66 13.42 3.19 1.46
C ASN A 66 13.40 2.21 2.63
N LYS A 67 14.18 2.46 3.69
CA LYS A 67 14.15 1.66 4.92
C LYS A 67 12.80 1.77 5.62
N TYR A 68 12.26 2.98 5.78
CA TYR A 68 10.94 3.20 6.36
C TYR A 68 9.82 2.52 5.55
N LEU A 69 9.88 2.60 4.22
CA LEU A 69 8.94 1.92 3.31
C LEU A 69 9.09 0.39 3.41
N ALA A 70 10.31 -0.13 3.58
CA ALA A 70 10.58 -1.56 3.76
C ALA A 70 9.97 -2.10 5.07
N ASP A 71 10.15 -1.38 6.18
CA ASP A 71 9.67 -1.80 7.50
C ASP A 71 8.14 -1.69 7.64
N THR A 72 7.47 -1.00 6.72
CA THR A 72 6.00 -0.87 6.75
C THR A 72 5.31 -2.22 6.56
N TRP A 73 5.95 -3.16 5.85
CA TRP A 73 5.45 -4.53 5.70
C TRP A 73 5.32 -5.26 7.05
N ASN A 74 6.30 -5.10 7.95
CA ASN A 74 6.26 -5.74 9.27
C ASN A 74 5.13 -5.18 10.15
N ARG A 75 4.86 -3.87 10.03
CA ARG A 75 3.72 -3.24 10.72
C ARG A 75 2.38 -3.72 10.15
N ASP A 76 2.25 -3.85 8.82
CA ASP A 76 1.03 -4.37 8.19
C ASP A 76 0.70 -5.80 8.65
N LYS A 77 1.72 -6.67 8.78
CA LYS A 77 1.55 -8.04 9.30
C LYS A 77 0.94 -8.07 10.70
N VAL A 78 1.49 -7.30 11.64
CA VAL A 78 0.98 -7.24 13.02
C VAL A 78 -0.43 -6.66 13.02
N MET A 79 -0.65 -5.58 12.25
CA MET A 79 -1.97 -4.97 12.17
C MET A 79 -3.01 -5.87 11.50
N ALA A 80 -2.60 -6.81 10.65
CA ALA A 80 -3.48 -7.83 10.10
C ALA A 80 -4.05 -8.73 11.21
N ILE A 81 -3.21 -9.14 12.17
CA ILE A 81 -3.67 -9.88 13.35
C ILE A 81 -4.63 -9.02 14.19
N VAL A 82 -4.28 -7.75 14.44
CA VAL A 82 -5.13 -6.81 15.19
C VAL A 82 -6.46 -6.52 14.48
N GLN A 83 -6.51 -6.66 13.15
CA GLN A 83 -7.76 -6.58 12.39
C GLN A 83 -8.59 -7.86 12.53
N PHE A 84 -7.99 -9.00 12.20
CA PHE A 84 -8.74 -10.23 12.00
C PHE A 84 -9.08 -10.97 13.29
N ALA A 85 -8.25 -10.88 14.33
CA ALA A 85 -8.56 -11.52 15.61
C ALA A 85 -9.84 -10.93 16.24
N PRO A 86 -10.02 -9.58 16.33
CA PRO A 86 -11.27 -9.04 16.82
C PRO A 86 -12.48 -9.37 15.95
N MET A 87 -12.31 -9.36 14.61
CA MET A 87 -13.38 -9.76 13.68
C MET A 87 -13.82 -11.20 13.91
N MET A 88 -12.87 -12.11 14.10
CA MET A 88 -13.13 -13.53 14.41
C MET A 88 -13.92 -13.67 15.71
N LEU A 89 -13.52 -12.92 16.74
CA LEU A 89 -14.05 -13.07 18.10
C LEU A 89 -15.39 -12.33 18.32
N ALA A 90 -15.75 -11.35 17.50
CA ALA A 90 -16.94 -10.52 17.71
C ALA A 90 -18.24 -11.35 17.81
N GLY A 91 -18.42 -12.36 16.96
CA GLY A 91 -19.56 -13.28 16.99
C GLY A 91 -19.57 -14.18 18.24
N PRO A 92 -18.50 -14.96 18.50
CA PRO A 92 -18.37 -15.77 19.70
C PRO A 92 -18.56 -14.99 21.01
N VAL A 93 -18.00 -13.78 21.11
CA VAL A 93 -18.16 -12.93 22.28
C VAL A 93 -19.63 -12.57 22.51
N LYS A 94 -20.37 -12.20 21.45
CA LYS A 94 -21.82 -11.94 21.54
C LYS A 94 -22.57 -13.18 22.02
N ALA A 95 -22.26 -14.34 21.43
CA ALA A 95 -22.96 -15.59 21.74
C ALA A 95 -22.71 -16.08 23.17
N LEU A 96 -21.50 -15.92 23.70
CA LEU A 96 -21.11 -16.42 25.02
C LEU A 96 -21.45 -15.45 26.16
N THR A 97 -21.36 -14.14 25.91
CA THR A 97 -21.56 -13.12 26.97
C THR A 97 -22.92 -12.44 26.90
N GLY A 98 -23.65 -12.56 25.79
CA GLY A 98 -24.85 -11.78 25.50
C GLY A 98 -24.60 -10.28 25.26
N SER A 99 -23.36 -9.80 25.34
CA SER A 99 -23.03 -8.37 25.24
C SER A 99 -22.92 -7.89 23.79
N GLU A 100 -23.92 -7.16 23.32
CA GLU A 100 -23.94 -6.45 22.04
C GLU A 100 -22.83 -5.39 21.97
N GLU A 101 -22.63 -4.64 23.07
CA GLU A 101 -21.67 -3.55 23.15
C GLU A 101 -20.23 -4.06 22.99
N LEU A 102 -19.90 -5.16 23.66
CA LEU A 102 -18.57 -5.76 23.57
C LEU A 102 -18.30 -6.29 22.15
N SER A 103 -19.28 -6.98 21.54
CA SER A 103 -19.19 -7.40 20.15
C SER A 103 -18.94 -6.23 19.19
N LYS A 104 -19.65 -5.11 19.39
CA LYS A 104 -19.48 -3.88 18.62
C LYS A 104 -18.09 -3.26 18.83
N ALA A 105 -17.56 -3.28 20.05
CA ALA A 105 -16.20 -2.80 20.32
C ALA A 105 -15.15 -3.61 19.55
N PHE A 106 -15.30 -4.93 19.46
CA PHE A 106 -14.43 -5.80 18.66
C PHE A 106 -14.50 -5.46 17.16
N PHE A 107 -15.69 -5.24 16.61
CA PHE A 107 -15.84 -4.78 15.22
C PHE A 107 -15.20 -3.42 14.98
N ASN A 108 -15.36 -2.47 15.91
CA ASN A 108 -14.74 -1.15 15.80
C ASN A 108 -13.21 -1.24 15.80
N LEU A 109 -12.64 -2.09 16.65
CA LEU A 109 -11.20 -2.35 16.69
C LEU A 109 -10.71 -2.93 15.35
N SER A 110 -11.42 -3.93 14.81
CA SER A 110 -11.14 -4.50 13.48
C SER A 110 -11.15 -3.43 12.38
N ASN A 111 -12.19 -2.59 12.34
CA ASN A 111 -12.34 -1.54 11.33
C ASN A 111 -11.25 -0.46 11.44
N MET A 112 -10.85 -0.11 12.67
CA MET A 112 -9.76 0.84 12.90
C MET A 112 -8.43 0.28 12.42
N ALA A 113 -8.16 -1.00 12.68
CA ALA A 113 -6.96 -1.67 12.20
C ALA A 113 -6.93 -1.76 10.66
N ASP A 114 -8.06 -2.07 10.02
CA ASP A 114 -8.19 -2.07 8.55
C ASP A 114 -7.89 -0.70 7.94
N ALA A 115 -8.48 0.37 8.51
CA ALA A 115 -8.21 1.74 8.05
C ALA A 115 -6.74 2.14 8.21
N TYR A 116 -6.10 1.76 9.33
CA TYR A 116 -4.67 1.99 9.54
C TYR A 116 -3.81 1.25 8.51
N ARG A 117 -4.17 0.00 8.18
CA ARG A 117 -3.49 -0.79 7.15
C ARG A 117 -3.62 -0.16 5.77
N ALA A 118 -4.81 0.28 5.39
CA ALA A 118 -5.03 0.97 4.12
C ALA A 118 -4.11 2.20 3.97
N VAL A 119 -4.00 3.03 5.01
CA VAL A 119 -3.09 4.19 5.03
C VAL A 119 -1.63 3.77 4.93
N THR A 120 -1.21 2.76 5.69
CA THR A 120 0.19 2.32 5.67
C THR A 120 0.58 1.64 4.36
N ARG A 121 -0.35 0.98 3.65
CA ARG A 121 -0.11 0.42 2.30
C ARG A 121 0.11 1.47 1.22
N LEU A 122 -0.15 2.76 1.47
CA LEU A 122 0.32 3.83 0.58
C LEU A 122 1.84 3.78 0.40
N SER A 123 2.58 3.40 1.44
CA SER A 123 4.03 3.18 1.35
C SER A 123 4.39 2.06 0.36
N LEU A 124 3.57 1.00 0.31
CA LEU A 124 3.76 -0.12 -0.61
C LEU A 124 3.50 0.33 -2.04
N LEU A 125 2.52 1.21 -2.29
CA LEU A 125 2.29 1.81 -3.59
C LEU A 125 3.52 2.60 -4.06
N LEU A 126 4.04 3.50 -3.22
CA LEU A 126 5.23 4.30 -3.54
C LEU A 126 6.46 3.43 -3.83
N ARG A 127 6.63 2.35 -3.06
CA ARG A 127 7.66 1.35 -3.31
C ARG A 127 7.41 0.61 -4.63
N ALA A 128 6.18 0.16 -4.89
CA ALA A 128 5.84 -0.60 -6.09
C ALA A 128 6.13 0.18 -7.37
N VAL A 129 5.82 1.47 -7.39
CA VAL A 129 6.08 2.37 -8.54
C VAL A 129 7.50 2.95 -8.56
N SER A 130 8.39 2.50 -7.67
CA SER A 130 9.76 3.00 -7.62
C SER A 130 10.54 2.61 -8.88
N LYS A 131 11.52 3.44 -9.26
CA LYS A 131 12.39 3.17 -10.42
C LYS A 131 13.07 1.80 -10.32
N GLU A 132 13.50 1.41 -9.12
CA GLU A 132 14.15 0.13 -8.86
C GLU A 132 13.24 -1.05 -9.23
N ASN A 133 12.03 -1.08 -8.69
CA ASN A 133 11.08 -2.17 -8.94
C ASN A 133 10.61 -2.21 -10.40
N LEU A 134 10.34 -1.05 -11.00
CA LEU A 134 9.94 -0.98 -12.40
C LEU A 134 11.08 -1.44 -13.34
N THR A 135 12.33 -1.11 -13.01
CA THR A 135 13.49 -1.55 -13.80
C THR A 135 13.71 -3.07 -13.67
N ALA A 136 13.54 -3.63 -12.47
CA ALA A 136 13.66 -5.06 -12.25
C ALA A 136 12.58 -5.84 -13.04
N LEU A 137 11.33 -5.36 -13.04
CA LEU A 137 10.24 -5.97 -13.80
C LEU A 137 10.41 -5.86 -15.33
N ALA A 138 11.10 -4.82 -15.81
CA ALA A 138 11.34 -4.57 -17.22
C ALA A 138 12.50 -5.40 -17.80
N LYS A 139 13.37 -5.96 -16.94
CA LYS A 139 14.53 -6.77 -17.36
C LYS A 139 14.41 -8.20 -16.79
N PRO A 140 13.49 -9.01 -17.34
CA PRO A 140 13.38 -10.42 -16.98
C PRO A 140 14.71 -11.18 -17.22
N GLN A 141 15.07 -12.10 -16.30
CA GLN A 141 16.30 -12.91 -16.35
C GLN A 141 16.07 -14.40 -15.97
N GLY A 142 14.89 -14.95 -16.18
CA GLY A 142 14.52 -16.29 -15.74
C GLY A 142 13.39 -16.93 -16.55
N ASP A 143 12.55 -17.69 -15.85
CA ASP A 143 11.42 -18.40 -16.45
C ASP A 143 10.34 -17.39 -16.90
N ALA A 144 10.08 -17.36 -18.21
CA ALA A 144 9.12 -16.46 -18.82
C ALA A 144 7.71 -16.54 -18.18
N TYR A 145 7.26 -17.71 -17.74
CA TYR A 145 5.94 -17.86 -17.10
C TYR A 145 5.90 -17.20 -15.73
N LEU A 146 6.94 -17.42 -14.92
CA LEU A 146 7.06 -16.80 -13.59
C LEU A 146 7.14 -15.28 -13.70
N GLU A 147 7.88 -14.78 -14.68
CA GLU A 147 8.05 -13.35 -14.89
C GLU A 147 6.77 -12.67 -15.35
N ARG A 148 6.03 -13.29 -16.28
CA ARG A 148 4.71 -12.79 -16.69
C ARG A 148 3.72 -12.82 -15.53
N SER A 149 3.75 -13.87 -14.72
CA SER A 149 2.96 -13.94 -13.48
C SER A 149 3.33 -12.82 -12.52
N ASP A 150 4.62 -12.53 -12.32
CA ASP A 150 5.10 -11.48 -11.42
C ASP A 150 4.72 -10.08 -11.95
N GLN A 151 4.81 -9.83 -13.27
CA GLN A 151 4.34 -8.59 -13.90
C GLN A 151 2.83 -8.37 -13.72
N LEU A 152 2.02 -9.39 -13.98
CA LEU A 152 0.56 -9.31 -13.80
C LEU A 152 0.19 -9.12 -12.32
N THR A 153 0.84 -9.88 -11.43
CA THR A 153 0.64 -9.75 -9.97
C THR A 153 0.97 -8.33 -9.52
N HIS A 154 2.09 -7.77 -10.00
CA HIS A 154 2.49 -6.40 -9.69
C HIS A 154 1.47 -5.37 -10.20
N PHE A 155 1.01 -5.53 -11.45
CA PHE A 155 -0.01 -4.66 -12.03
C PHE A 155 -1.28 -4.62 -11.19
N PHE A 156 -1.83 -5.78 -10.82
CA PHE A 156 -3.01 -5.85 -9.96
C PHE A 156 -2.75 -5.32 -8.55
N HIS A 157 -1.56 -5.54 -7.99
CA HIS A 157 -1.19 -5.02 -6.68
C HIS A 157 -1.14 -3.49 -6.66
N VAL A 158 -0.56 -2.86 -7.69
CA VAL A 158 -0.53 -1.39 -7.84
C VAL A 158 -1.95 -0.83 -7.91
N LEU A 159 -2.82 -1.42 -8.72
CA LEU A 159 -4.22 -0.99 -8.82
C LEU A 159 -4.98 -1.18 -7.51
N PHE A 160 -4.77 -2.31 -6.84
CA PHE A 160 -5.34 -2.55 -5.51
C PHE A 160 -4.96 -1.43 -4.53
N CYS A 161 -3.66 -1.17 -4.37
CA CYS A 161 -3.19 -0.15 -3.44
C CYS A 161 -3.71 1.24 -3.80
N LEU A 162 -3.75 1.58 -5.10
CA LEU A 162 -4.31 2.84 -5.58
C LEU A 162 -5.80 2.98 -5.22
N PHE A 163 -6.62 2.01 -5.61
CA PHE A 163 -8.07 2.04 -5.40
C PHE A 163 -8.46 1.97 -3.92
N GLU A 164 -7.74 1.20 -3.11
CA GLU A 164 -7.93 1.12 -1.66
C GLU A 164 -7.67 2.48 -1.00
N ASN A 165 -6.56 3.14 -1.37
CA ASN A 165 -6.22 4.46 -0.84
C ASN A 165 -7.21 5.53 -1.28
N THR A 166 -7.59 5.56 -2.56
CA THR A 166 -8.61 6.49 -3.08
C THR A 166 -9.93 6.34 -2.30
N THR A 167 -10.36 5.09 -2.07
CA THR A 167 -11.58 4.79 -1.32
C THR A 167 -11.47 5.23 0.14
N THR A 168 -10.33 4.98 0.78
CA THR A 168 -10.08 5.34 2.17
C THR A 168 -10.10 6.85 2.37
N LEU A 169 -9.46 7.60 1.47
CA LEU A 169 -9.48 9.06 1.48
C LEU A 169 -10.90 9.62 1.22
N ALA A 170 -11.66 9.03 0.30
CA ALA A 170 -13.05 9.41 0.03
C ALA A 170 -14.01 9.07 1.20
N LYS A 171 -13.75 7.99 1.95
CA LYS A 171 -14.51 7.65 3.17
C LYS A 171 -14.33 8.72 4.25
N HIS A 172 -13.11 9.24 4.41
CA HIS A 172 -12.76 10.23 5.44
C HIS A 172 -12.89 11.69 4.97
N GLY A 173 -13.47 11.94 3.80
CA GLY A 173 -13.78 13.31 3.32
C GLY A 173 -12.60 14.08 2.73
N ALA A 174 -11.46 13.43 2.49
CA ALA A 174 -10.31 14.05 1.82
C ALA A 174 -10.50 14.12 0.29
N LEU A 175 -11.34 13.24 -0.28
CA LEU A 175 -11.69 13.20 -1.70
C LEU A 175 -13.22 13.16 -1.89
N CYS A 176 -13.67 13.35 -3.14
CA CYS A 176 -15.09 13.27 -3.51
C CYS A 176 -15.70 11.92 -3.09
N THR A 177 -16.90 11.95 -2.51
CA THR A 177 -17.62 10.77 -2.00
C THR A 177 -17.95 9.74 -3.09
N GLN A 178 -18.09 10.17 -4.35
CA GLN A 178 -18.28 9.30 -5.51
C GLN A 178 -17.13 8.30 -5.68
N LEU A 179 -15.92 8.66 -5.25
CA LEU A 179 -14.74 7.80 -5.35
C LEU A 179 -14.74 6.65 -4.34
N ARG A 180 -15.74 6.56 -3.45
CA ARG A 180 -15.90 5.41 -2.54
C ARG A 180 -16.19 4.11 -3.29
N SER A 181 -16.76 4.19 -4.49
CA SER A 181 -17.02 3.02 -5.33
C SER A 181 -15.75 2.28 -5.77
N PHE A 182 -14.59 2.96 -5.74
CA PHE A 182 -13.30 2.37 -6.07
C PHE A 182 -12.94 1.18 -5.18
N GLY A 183 -13.56 1.05 -4.00
CA GLY A 183 -13.31 -0.05 -3.07
C GLY A 183 -13.68 -1.40 -3.65
N GLN A 184 -14.71 -1.45 -4.50
CA GLN A 184 -15.12 -2.68 -5.18
C GLN A 184 -14.03 -3.18 -6.14
N TYR A 185 -13.39 -2.26 -6.88
CA TYR A 185 -12.28 -2.57 -7.77
C TYR A 185 -11.03 -2.95 -7.00
N ALA A 186 -10.76 -2.30 -5.86
CA ALA A 186 -9.67 -2.68 -4.98
C ALA A 186 -9.79 -4.16 -4.59
N THR A 187 -10.98 -4.61 -4.19
CA THR A 187 -11.22 -6.02 -3.86
C THR A 187 -10.98 -6.96 -5.06
N VAL A 188 -11.42 -6.59 -6.26
CA VAL A 188 -11.18 -7.41 -7.47
C VAL A 188 -9.69 -7.49 -7.80
N CYS A 189 -8.97 -6.37 -7.77
CA CYS A 189 -7.53 -6.34 -7.99
C CYS A 189 -6.77 -7.16 -6.92
N TRP A 190 -7.21 -7.10 -5.66
CA TRP A 190 -6.63 -7.90 -4.60
C TRP A 190 -6.85 -9.40 -4.81
N PHE A 191 -8.06 -9.80 -5.21
CA PHE A 191 -8.36 -11.18 -5.56
C PHE A 191 -7.44 -11.70 -6.67
N TYR A 192 -7.25 -10.94 -7.75
CA TYR A 192 -6.37 -11.36 -8.84
C TYR A 192 -4.89 -11.42 -8.44
N THR A 193 -4.45 -10.51 -7.56
CA THR A 193 -3.12 -10.57 -6.94
C THR A 193 -2.92 -11.89 -6.19
N LEU A 194 -3.92 -12.30 -5.41
CA LEU A 194 -3.89 -13.55 -4.65
C LEU A 194 -3.96 -14.79 -5.54
N LEU A 195 -4.83 -14.77 -6.56
CA LEU A 195 -5.00 -15.88 -7.50
C LEU A 195 -3.72 -16.15 -8.29
N LEU A 196 -3.10 -15.10 -8.83
CA LEU A 196 -1.81 -15.23 -9.53
C LEU A 196 -0.71 -15.71 -8.59
N GLY A 197 -0.71 -15.23 -7.34
CA GLY A 197 0.16 -15.75 -6.30
C GLY A 197 0.00 -17.26 -6.09
N VAL A 198 -1.25 -17.75 -5.97
CA VAL A 198 -1.56 -19.18 -5.83
C VAL A 198 -1.04 -19.97 -7.03
N VAL A 199 -1.37 -19.52 -8.25
CA VAL A 199 -0.92 -20.16 -9.50
C VAL A 199 0.61 -20.24 -9.56
N ARG A 200 1.29 -19.15 -9.20
CA ARG A 200 2.76 -19.10 -9.12
C ARG A 200 3.32 -20.11 -8.14
N GLN A 201 2.77 -20.20 -6.92
CA GLN A 201 3.25 -21.18 -5.92
C GLN A 201 3.03 -22.63 -6.40
N ILE A 202 1.88 -22.93 -7.01
CA ILE A 202 1.59 -24.25 -7.58
C ILE A 202 2.57 -24.57 -8.72
N TYR A 203 2.86 -23.61 -9.59
CA TYR A 203 3.82 -23.78 -10.68
C TYR A 203 5.21 -24.12 -10.14
N VAL A 204 5.72 -23.37 -9.15
CA VAL A 204 7.02 -23.65 -8.52
C VAL A 204 7.03 -25.03 -7.86
N LEU A 205 5.97 -25.40 -7.13
CA LEU A 205 5.86 -26.70 -6.47
C LEU A 205 5.85 -27.89 -7.44
N THR A 206 5.35 -27.70 -8.67
CA THR A 206 5.19 -28.76 -9.67
C THR A 206 6.37 -28.85 -10.64
N HIS A 207 7.03 -27.73 -10.95
CA HIS A 207 8.04 -27.66 -12.00
C HIS A 207 9.48 -27.47 -11.47
N SER A 208 9.67 -27.11 -10.20
CA SER A 208 10.99 -26.88 -9.62
C SER A 208 11.39 -27.96 -8.63
N LYS A 209 12.68 -28.37 -8.65
CA LYS A 209 13.25 -29.21 -7.59
C LYS A 209 13.47 -28.37 -6.33
N THR A 210 12.49 -28.37 -5.43
CA THR A 210 12.56 -27.63 -4.17
C THR A 210 13.07 -28.52 -3.04
N SER A 211 13.93 -27.99 -2.18
CA SER A 211 14.30 -28.66 -0.92
C SER A 211 13.08 -28.86 -0.02
N LYS A 212 13.18 -29.75 0.98
CA LYS A 212 12.10 -29.97 1.96
C LYS A 212 11.71 -28.67 2.70
N LYS A 213 12.70 -27.84 3.04
CA LYS A 213 12.47 -26.56 3.74
C LYS A 213 11.74 -25.56 2.85
N GLU A 214 12.18 -25.39 1.62
CA GLU A 214 11.52 -24.50 0.65
C GLU A 214 10.10 -24.98 0.35
N ARG A 215 9.91 -26.30 0.16
CA ARG A 215 8.58 -26.89 -0.04
C ARG A 215 7.62 -26.57 1.09
N ASN A 216 8.06 -26.65 2.34
CA ASN A 216 7.23 -26.27 3.49
C ASN A 216 6.87 -24.78 3.46
N GLN A 217 7.81 -23.90 3.13
CA GLN A 217 7.55 -22.46 2.99
C GLN A 217 6.56 -22.15 1.87
N LEU A 218 6.67 -22.84 0.73
CA LEU A 218 5.74 -22.72 -0.39
C LEU A 218 4.34 -23.18 0.02
N LEU A 219 4.21 -24.27 0.78
CA LEU A 219 2.92 -24.77 1.28
C LEU A 219 2.27 -23.80 2.27
N VAL A 220 3.03 -23.24 3.20
CA VAL A 220 2.53 -22.22 4.15
C VAL A 220 2.12 -20.95 3.40
N THR A 221 2.89 -20.54 2.39
CA THR A 221 2.53 -19.42 1.52
C THR A 221 1.25 -19.71 0.74
N LEU A 222 1.08 -20.93 0.22
CA LEU A 222 -0.13 -21.36 -0.48
C LEU A 222 -1.35 -21.35 0.45
N LEU A 223 -1.22 -21.82 1.69
CA LEU A 223 -2.27 -21.74 2.71
C LEU A 223 -2.67 -20.28 2.98
N LYS A 224 -1.68 -19.40 3.22
CA LYS A 224 -1.90 -17.96 3.41
C LYS A 224 -2.68 -17.36 2.25
N LEU A 225 -2.21 -17.58 1.02
CA LEU A 225 -2.82 -17.03 -0.18
C LEU A 225 -4.23 -17.60 -0.38
N GLY A 226 -4.44 -18.89 -0.15
CA GLY A 226 -5.75 -19.53 -0.23
C GLY A 226 -6.75 -18.95 0.78
N CYS A 227 -6.34 -18.79 2.04
CA CYS A 227 -7.19 -18.17 3.06
C CYS A 227 -7.56 -16.72 2.70
N PHE A 228 -6.59 -15.91 2.26
CA PHE A 228 -6.89 -14.55 1.80
C PHE A 228 -7.72 -14.53 0.51
N LEU A 229 -7.56 -15.51 -0.39
CA LEU A 229 -8.33 -15.61 -1.63
C LEU A 229 -9.81 -15.84 -1.31
N VAL A 230 -10.11 -16.80 -0.43
CA VAL A 230 -11.47 -17.06 0.06
C VAL A 230 -12.02 -15.82 0.77
N PHE A 231 -11.21 -15.17 1.63
CA PHE A 231 -11.61 -13.93 2.27
C PHE A 231 -11.95 -12.83 1.26
N ALA A 232 -11.15 -12.65 0.21
CA ALA A 232 -11.39 -11.65 -0.84
C ALA A 232 -12.72 -11.90 -1.57
N LEU A 233 -13.13 -13.15 -1.79
CA LEU A 233 -14.45 -13.49 -2.33
C LEU A 233 -15.59 -12.99 -1.44
N THR A 234 -15.41 -12.97 -0.12
CA THR A 234 -16.41 -12.42 0.82
C THR A 234 -16.49 -10.90 0.81
N CYS A 235 -15.49 -10.22 0.26
CA CYS A 235 -15.45 -8.77 0.14
C CYS A 235 -16.01 -8.28 -1.20
N MET A 236 -16.30 -9.18 -2.15
CA MET A 236 -16.84 -8.82 -3.46
C MET A 236 -18.20 -8.13 -3.33
N PRO A 237 -18.55 -7.21 -4.25
CA PRO A 237 -19.87 -6.59 -4.27
C PRO A 237 -20.96 -7.65 -4.52
N LYS A 238 -22.04 -7.62 -3.73
CA LYS A 238 -23.16 -8.58 -3.84
C LYS A 238 -23.87 -8.50 -5.20
N ASP A 239 -24.01 -7.28 -5.72
CA ASP A 239 -24.73 -6.99 -6.97
C ASP A 239 -23.81 -7.03 -8.21
N GLY A 240 -22.59 -7.55 -8.05
CA GLY A 240 -21.54 -7.51 -9.07
C GLY A 240 -20.82 -6.17 -9.17
N LEU A 241 -19.69 -6.15 -9.88
CA LEU A 241 -18.90 -4.93 -10.07
C LEU A 241 -19.53 -4.07 -11.17
N GLN A 242 -19.85 -2.82 -10.85
CA GLN A 242 -20.41 -1.87 -11.80
C GLN A 242 -19.43 -0.74 -12.11
N LEU A 243 -19.03 -0.61 -13.38
CA LEU A 243 -18.14 0.48 -13.85
C LEU A 243 -18.72 1.87 -13.59
N LEU A 244 -19.98 2.04 -14.00
CA LEU A 244 -20.76 3.26 -13.91
C LEU A 244 -22.22 2.84 -13.67
N PRO A 245 -22.94 3.52 -12.76
CA PRO A 245 -24.39 3.39 -12.72
C PRO A 245 -24.96 3.90 -14.05
N ASN A 246 -25.73 3.05 -14.75
CA ASN A 246 -26.31 3.34 -16.08
C ASN A 246 -25.26 3.64 -17.18
N ALA A 247 -24.27 2.75 -17.36
CA ALA A 247 -23.22 2.92 -18.35
C ALA A 247 -23.79 3.18 -19.78
N PRO A 248 -23.47 4.32 -20.42
CA PRO A 248 -23.93 4.63 -21.76
C PRO A 248 -23.28 3.70 -22.81
N GLY A 249 -23.98 3.49 -23.93
CA GLY A 249 -23.81 2.37 -24.88
C GLY A 249 -22.37 1.94 -25.22
N ALA A 250 -21.43 2.87 -25.40
CA ALA A 250 -20.05 2.54 -25.76
C ALA A 250 -19.26 1.82 -24.64
N ILE A 251 -19.66 1.97 -23.37
CA ILE A 251 -18.96 1.39 -22.20
C ILE A 251 -19.56 0.03 -21.82
N VAL A 252 -20.74 -0.33 -22.37
CA VAL A 252 -21.45 -1.57 -22.06
C VAL A 252 -20.61 -2.83 -22.30
N PRO A 253 -19.83 -2.97 -23.40
CA PRO A 253 -18.98 -4.15 -23.59
C PRO A 253 -17.92 -4.27 -22.49
N LEU A 254 -17.26 -3.17 -22.13
CA LEU A 254 -16.27 -3.15 -21.06
C LEU A 254 -16.90 -3.50 -19.70
N HIS A 255 -18.10 -2.98 -19.43
CA HIS A 255 -18.87 -3.31 -18.22
C HIS A 255 -19.20 -4.80 -18.15
N LYS A 256 -19.65 -5.40 -19.26
CA LYS A 256 -19.93 -6.84 -19.34
C LYS A 256 -18.68 -7.68 -19.16
N THR A 257 -17.56 -7.30 -19.77
CA THR A 257 -16.28 -8.00 -19.60
C THR A 257 -15.84 -7.96 -18.15
N ILE A 258 -15.91 -6.79 -17.50
CA ILE A 258 -15.54 -6.63 -16.10
C ILE A 258 -16.47 -7.45 -15.19
N ALA A 259 -17.78 -7.43 -15.44
CA ALA A 259 -18.73 -8.27 -14.70
C ALA A 259 -18.43 -9.77 -14.88
N LEU A 260 -18.06 -10.20 -16.09
CA LEU A 260 -17.75 -11.60 -16.40
C LEU A 260 -16.50 -12.10 -15.67
N ILE A 261 -15.46 -11.26 -15.58
CA ILE A 261 -14.22 -11.61 -14.88
C ILE A 261 -14.29 -11.32 -13.38
N THR A 262 -15.35 -10.70 -12.88
CA THR A 262 -15.50 -10.43 -11.44
C THR A 262 -15.96 -11.71 -10.74
N PRO A 263 -15.25 -12.20 -9.73
CA PRO A 263 -15.70 -13.34 -8.95
C PRO A 263 -17.00 -13.06 -8.21
N LYS A 264 -17.83 -14.09 -8.03
CA LYS A 264 -19.08 -13.96 -7.28
C LYS A 264 -18.80 -13.78 -5.78
N HIS A 265 -19.64 -12.98 -5.14
CA HIS A 265 -19.62 -12.80 -3.69
C HIS A 265 -19.89 -14.13 -2.98
N LEU A 266 -19.00 -14.49 -2.05
CA LEU A 266 -19.17 -15.64 -1.18
C LEU A 266 -19.74 -15.16 0.17
N GLN A 267 -20.95 -15.62 0.50
CA GLN A 267 -21.57 -15.29 1.77
C GLN A 267 -20.97 -16.14 2.89
N LEU A 268 -20.23 -15.50 3.80
CA LEU A 268 -19.73 -16.08 5.03
C LEU A 268 -20.00 -15.13 6.20
N SER A 269 -20.12 -15.69 7.40
CA SER A 269 -20.24 -14.89 8.62
C SER A 269 -18.94 -14.13 8.90
N ASP A 270 -19.03 -12.99 9.59
CA ASP A 270 -17.86 -12.19 9.93
C ASP A 270 -16.85 -12.94 10.79
N THR A 271 -17.31 -13.87 11.62
CA THR A 271 -16.44 -14.77 12.38
C THR A 271 -15.58 -15.65 11.49
N ILE A 272 -16.17 -16.28 10.46
CA ILE A 272 -15.40 -17.14 9.54
C ILE A 272 -14.45 -16.27 8.70
N ARG A 273 -14.91 -15.11 8.26
CA ARG A 273 -14.07 -14.12 7.55
C ARG A 273 -12.86 -13.72 8.40
N GLY A 274 -13.08 -13.38 9.66
CA GLY A 274 -12.02 -13.09 10.63
C GLY A 274 -11.07 -14.27 10.83
N ALA A 275 -11.58 -15.49 10.95
CA ALA A 275 -10.75 -16.69 11.09
C ALA A 275 -9.83 -16.92 9.88
N LEU A 276 -10.36 -16.78 8.65
CA LEU A 276 -9.57 -16.88 7.42
C LEU A 276 -8.44 -15.84 7.39
N GLY A 277 -8.77 -14.58 7.68
CA GLY A 277 -7.77 -13.51 7.72
C GLY A 277 -6.73 -13.72 8.83
N PHE A 278 -7.15 -14.23 9.99
CA PHE A 278 -6.27 -14.51 11.12
C PHE A 278 -5.28 -15.63 10.81
N VAL A 279 -5.76 -16.78 10.31
CA VAL A 279 -4.90 -17.90 9.90
C VAL A 279 -3.90 -17.46 8.84
N ALA A 280 -4.35 -16.71 7.83
CA ALA A 280 -3.47 -16.19 6.80
C ALA A 280 -2.40 -15.25 7.36
N SER A 281 -2.75 -14.42 8.34
CA SER A 281 -1.82 -13.49 9.00
C SER A 281 -0.81 -14.21 9.90
N MET A 282 -1.20 -15.32 10.54
CA MET A 282 -0.29 -16.12 11.36
C MET A 282 0.77 -16.84 10.51
N CYS A 283 0.45 -17.20 9.26
CA CYS A 283 1.40 -17.81 8.32
C CYS A 283 2.62 -16.90 8.03
N ASP A 284 2.51 -15.58 8.24
CA ASP A 284 3.62 -14.64 8.05
C ASP A 284 4.71 -14.70 9.14
N PHE A 285 4.49 -15.51 10.18
CA PHE A 285 5.37 -15.71 11.34
C PHE A 285 5.94 -17.13 11.44
N TYR A 286 5.64 -18.00 10.46
CA TYR A 286 6.24 -19.33 10.30
C TYR A 286 7.60 -19.24 9.60
#